data_AF-A0A9W9W828-F1
#
_entry.id   AF-A0A9W9W828-F1
#
_cell.length_a   1.000
_cell.length_b   1.000
_cell.length_c   1.000
_cell.angle_alpha   90.00
_cell.angle_beta   90.00
_cell.angle_gamma   90.00
#
_symmetry.space_group_name_H-M   'P 1'
#
loop_
_entity.id
_entity.type
_entity.pdbx_description
1 polymer ?
#
loop_
_entity_poly.entity_id
_entity_poly.type
_entity_poly.pdbx_seq_one_letter_code
_entity_poly.pdbx_strand_id
1 'polypeptide(L)'
;MSLLIAGFSLLAAAQAATIRPVEVSGGCTKLPVYDSSAGIAGPWVVTVDQCVNTTASDNACSMEGFGSEAVYFLQQGDTGVERGYLAIVDKNDIAKSPIRCNDATNSFESYVPSGVSGDEWKSVNISDYAYSAELMWGLGQYSLPIQAYNHYQDGVKQDGIFLGSHNVTTWGIQINPGSAGSAGRSYWTLRLLGPNSADPSTGRPLYDGEFRTFVRVDGS
;
A
#
# COMPACT_ATOMS: atom_id res chain seq x y z
N MET A 1 0.83 48.26 43.43
CA MET A 1 1.91 47.29 43.16
C MET A 1 1.28 46.16 42.38
N SER A 2 1.26 46.25 41.05
CA SER A 2 0.57 45.29 40.18
C SER A 2 1.59 44.28 39.65
N LEU A 3 1.42 43.00 39.99
CA LEU A 3 2.19 41.90 39.42
C LEU A 3 1.66 41.59 38.01
N LEU A 4 2.51 41.78 37.00
CA LEU A 4 2.36 41.21 35.67
C LEU A 4 2.83 39.76 35.71
N ILE A 5 1.91 38.80 35.54
CA ILE A 5 2.25 37.39 35.28
C ILE A 5 2.35 37.24 33.76
N ALA A 6 3.58 37.20 33.25
CA ALA A 6 3.85 36.82 31.88
C ALA A 6 3.66 35.30 31.74
N GLY A 7 2.55 34.89 31.12
CA GLY A 7 2.32 33.51 30.73
C GLY A 7 3.26 33.13 29.59
N PHE A 8 4.29 32.35 29.88
CA PHE A 8 5.07 31.65 28.87
C PHE A 8 4.21 30.52 28.29
N SER A 9 3.60 30.75 27.12
CA SER A 9 3.05 29.68 26.31
C SER A 9 4.21 28.84 25.77
N LEU A 10 4.45 27.70 26.42
CA LEU A 10 5.25 26.61 25.87
C LEU A 10 4.50 26.05 24.65
N LEU A 11 4.79 26.60 23.46
CA LEU A 11 4.55 25.92 22.20
C LEU A 11 5.50 24.71 22.15
N ALA A 12 5.08 23.61 22.78
CA ALA A 12 5.69 22.32 22.52
C ALA A 12 5.37 21.97 21.06
N ALA A 13 6.36 22.11 20.18
CA ALA A 13 6.31 21.50 18.87
C ALA A 13 6.25 19.98 19.12
N ALA A 14 5.05 19.41 19.07
CA ALA A 14 4.90 17.96 18.99
C ALA A 14 5.61 17.54 17.71
N GLN A 15 6.82 16.98 17.85
CA GLN A 15 7.47 16.31 16.74
C GLN A 15 6.52 15.18 16.34
N ALA A 16 6.01 15.20 15.11
CA ALA A 16 5.23 14.09 14.59
C ALA A 16 6.13 12.83 14.68
N ALA A 17 5.78 11.93 15.59
CA ALA A 17 6.60 10.77 15.89
C ALA A 17 6.82 9.96 14.60
N THR A 18 8.08 9.81 14.20
CA THR A 18 8.46 9.21 12.93
C THR A 18 8.31 7.70 13.00
N ILE A 19 7.57 7.12 12.06
CA ILE A 19 7.45 5.66 11.94
C ILE A 19 8.78 5.08 11.45
N ARG A 20 9.30 4.11 12.21
CA ARG A 20 10.45 3.30 11.82
C ARG A 20 9.98 1.92 11.36
N PRO A 21 10.02 1.61 10.06
CA PRO A 21 9.76 0.26 9.60
C PRO A 21 10.93 -0.67 9.96
N VAL A 22 10.60 -1.90 10.37
CA VAL A 22 11.56 -2.99 10.61
C VAL A 22 11.05 -4.23 9.89
N GLU A 23 11.80 -4.70 8.91
CA GLU A 23 11.43 -5.86 8.11
C GLU A 23 11.15 -7.09 8.99
N VAL A 24 10.09 -7.82 8.67
CA VAL A 24 9.77 -9.10 9.28
C VAL A 24 10.68 -10.17 8.68
N SER A 25 11.79 -10.47 9.36
CA SER A 25 12.74 -11.49 8.92
C SER A 25 12.21 -12.91 9.16
N GLY A 26 12.37 -13.80 8.19
CA GLY A 26 11.94 -15.22 8.29
C GLY A 26 10.81 -15.64 7.34
N GLY A 27 10.45 -14.80 6.37
CA GLY A 27 9.49 -15.15 5.32
C GLY A 27 8.06 -15.34 5.84
N CYS A 28 7.27 -16.17 5.15
CA CYS A 28 5.84 -16.32 5.47
C CYS A 28 5.62 -16.94 6.85
N THR A 29 6.58 -17.71 7.37
CA THR A 29 6.51 -18.34 8.70
C THR A 29 6.32 -17.36 9.87
N LYS A 30 6.63 -16.08 9.66
CA LYS A 30 6.49 -15.02 10.66
C LYS A 30 5.27 -14.15 10.48
N LEU A 31 4.47 -14.45 9.45
CA LEU A 31 3.24 -13.75 9.18
C LEU A 31 2.06 -14.47 9.85
N PRO A 32 0.97 -13.75 10.17
CA PRO A 32 -0.22 -14.32 10.78
C PRO A 32 -0.82 -15.46 9.94
N VAL A 33 -1.60 -16.35 10.56
CA VAL A 33 -2.35 -17.38 9.80
C VAL A 33 -1.43 -18.25 8.91
N TYR A 34 -0.18 -18.48 9.34
CA TYR A 34 0.74 -19.35 8.61
C TYR A 34 0.35 -20.82 8.75
N ASP A 35 0.14 -21.48 7.62
CA ASP A 35 -0.06 -22.92 7.51
C ASP A 35 1.22 -23.61 7.04
N SER A 36 1.89 -24.28 7.96
CA SER A 36 3.12 -25.04 7.68
C SER A 36 2.95 -26.23 6.72
N SER A 37 1.72 -26.74 6.54
CA SER A 37 1.46 -27.84 5.62
C SER A 37 1.41 -27.38 4.16
N ALA A 38 0.96 -26.15 3.93
CA ALA A 38 0.88 -25.53 2.62
C ALA A 38 2.07 -24.59 2.32
N GLY A 39 2.78 -24.13 3.34
CA GLY A 39 3.80 -23.08 3.21
C GLY A 39 3.20 -21.71 2.85
N ILE A 40 1.96 -21.45 3.29
CA ILE A 40 1.20 -20.24 2.97
C ILE A 40 0.86 -19.48 4.24
N ALA A 41 1.00 -18.16 4.25
CA ALA A 41 0.36 -17.29 5.23
C ALA A 41 -0.76 -16.47 4.59
N GLY A 42 -1.89 -16.33 5.29
CA GLY A 42 -3.11 -15.71 4.78
C GLY A 42 -4.18 -16.75 4.39
N PRO A 43 -5.14 -16.41 3.51
CA PRO A 43 -5.28 -15.14 2.80
C PRO A 43 -5.74 -13.98 3.70
N TRP A 44 -5.40 -12.76 3.29
CA TRP A 44 -5.76 -11.50 3.92
C TRP A 44 -6.27 -10.50 2.88
N VAL A 45 -6.67 -9.32 3.32
CA VAL A 45 -6.86 -8.15 2.45
C VAL A 45 -5.85 -7.08 2.85
N VAL A 46 -5.36 -6.26 1.92
CA VAL A 46 -4.58 -5.08 2.30
C VAL A 46 -5.50 -3.88 2.42
N THR A 47 -5.26 -3.04 3.42
CA THR A 47 -6.10 -1.90 3.76
C THR A 47 -5.27 -0.63 3.89
N VAL A 48 -5.92 0.50 3.63
CA VAL A 48 -5.39 1.84 3.91
C VAL A 48 -5.33 2.05 5.43
N ASP A 49 -4.15 2.44 5.93
CA ASP A 49 -3.91 2.73 7.35
C ASP A 49 -3.17 4.07 7.51
N GLN A 50 -3.66 4.90 8.45
CA GLN A 50 -3.11 6.23 8.76
C GLN A 50 -2.98 7.13 7.54
N CYS A 51 -4.02 7.18 6.71
CA CYS A 51 -4.05 8.06 5.56
C CYS A 51 -4.09 9.53 5.99
N VAL A 52 -3.33 10.36 5.27
CA VAL A 52 -3.19 11.79 5.49
C VAL A 52 -3.40 12.54 4.17
N ASN A 53 -4.48 13.31 4.09
CA ASN A 53 -4.71 14.27 3.02
C ASN A 53 -4.13 15.62 3.43
N THR A 54 -2.92 15.92 2.98
CA THR A 54 -2.18 17.15 3.34
C THR A 54 -2.82 18.44 2.82
N THR A 55 -3.84 18.35 1.96
CA THR A 55 -4.60 19.50 1.44
C THR A 55 -5.85 19.82 2.26
N ALA A 56 -6.33 18.86 3.08
CA ALA A 56 -7.45 19.06 3.98
C ALA A 56 -7.02 19.77 5.27
N SER A 57 -7.85 20.67 5.80
CA SER A 57 -7.54 21.44 7.02
C SER A 57 -7.35 20.59 8.27
N ASP A 58 -7.95 19.41 8.30
CA ASP A 58 -7.89 18.44 9.40
C ASP A 58 -7.06 17.20 9.04
N ASN A 59 -6.43 17.19 7.86
CA ASN A 59 -5.72 16.04 7.30
C ASN A 59 -6.58 14.79 7.03
N ALA A 60 -7.91 14.88 7.06
CA ALA A 60 -8.77 13.71 6.98
C ALA A 60 -8.74 13.05 5.60
N CYS A 61 -8.66 11.72 5.60
CA CYS A 61 -8.88 10.87 4.43
C CYS A 61 -10.22 10.15 4.51
N SER A 62 -10.97 10.14 3.40
CA SER A 62 -12.26 9.44 3.29
C SER A 62 -12.16 7.93 3.09
N MET A 63 -10.95 7.41 2.90
CA MET A 63 -10.67 6.06 2.43
C MET A 63 -9.94 5.18 3.46
N GLU A 64 -9.81 5.66 4.69
CA GLU A 64 -9.21 4.90 5.79
C GLU A 64 -9.93 3.54 5.95
N GLY A 65 -9.16 2.45 6.03
CA GLY A 65 -9.69 1.09 6.13
C GLY A 65 -10.28 0.51 4.85
N PHE A 66 -10.20 1.19 3.71
CA PHE A 66 -10.66 0.63 2.44
C PHE A 66 -9.69 -0.45 1.97
N GLY A 67 -10.25 -1.56 1.49
CA GLY A 67 -9.48 -2.75 1.10
C GLY A 67 -9.08 -2.81 -0.38
N SER A 68 -8.23 -3.77 -0.71
CA SER A 68 -7.72 -3.97 -2.06
C SER A 68 -8.68 -4.56 -3.08
N GLU A 69 -8.52 -4.16 -4.35
CA GLU A 69 -9.14 -4.74 -5.54
C GLU A 69 -8.08 -4.90 -6.64
N ALA A 70 -8.18 -5.98 -7.41
CA ALA A 70 -7.39 -6.18 -8.61
C ALA A 70 -8.03 -5.41 -9.78
N VAL A 71 -7.33 -4.42 -10.31
CA VAL A 71 -7.71 -3.66 -11.51
C VAL A 71 -6.78 -4.04 -12.66
N TYR A 72 -7.30 -4.66 -13.72
CA TYR A 72 -6.48 -5.17 -14.81
C TYR A 72 -6.35 -4.20 -15.99
N PHE A 73 -5.35 -4.40 -16.83
CA PHE A 73 -5.24 -3.68 -18.10
C PHE A 73 -5.81 -4.52 -19.24
N LEU A 74 -6.57 -3.87 -20.12
CA LEU A 74 -6.94 -4.40 -21.43
C LEU A 74 -6.65 -3.33 -22.48
N GLN A 75 -5.90 -3.73 -23.50
CA GLN A 75 -5.65 -2.97 -24.70
C GLN A 75 -6.32 -3.65 -25.90
N GLN A 76 -6.57 -2.86 -26.95
CA GLN A 76 -7.12 -3.41 -28.18
C GLN A 76 -6.14 -4.42 -28.80
N GLY A 77 -6.61 -5.65 -28.99
CA GLY A 77 -5.78 -6.75 -29.52
C GLY A 77 -5.23 -7.69 -28.46
N ASP A 78 -5.39 -7.37 -27.16
CA ASP A 78 -5.05 -8.30 -26.08
C ASP A 78 -5.91 -9.56 -26.19
N THR A 79 -5.28 -10.71 -25.93
CA THR A 79 -5.96 -12.03 -25.95
C THR A 79 -6.33 -12.51 -24.55
N GLY A 80 -5.97 -11.75 -23.51
CA GLY A 80 -6.29 -12.04 -22.12
C GLY A 80 -5.66 -11.03 -21.17
N VAL A 81 -5.95 -11.20 -19.88
CA VAL A 81 -5.42 -10.38 -18.80
C VAL A 81 -4.07 -10.92 -18.33
N GLU A 82 -3.04 -10.08 -18.43
CA GLU A 82 -1.67 -10.45 -18.04
C GLU A 82 -1.13 -9.63 -16.87
N ARG A 83 -1.64 -8.42 -16.65
CA ARG A 83 -1.11 -7.45 -15.68
C ARG A 83 -2.16 -6.45 -15.20
N GLY A 84 -1.85 -5.78 -14.11
CA GLY A 84 -2.69 -4.74 -13.53
C GLY A 84 -2.20 -4.24 -12.18
N TYR A 85 -3.04 -3.42 -11.53
CA TYR A 85 -2.81 -2.83 -10.22
C TYR A 85 -3.51 -3.60 -9.12
N LEU A 86 -2.80 -3.91 -8.03
CA LEU A 86 -3.48 -4.16 -6.77
C LEU A 86 -3.80 -2.79 -6.15
N ALA A 87 -4.98 -2.28 -6.48
CA ALA A 87 -5.49 -0.98 -6.10
C ALA A 87 -6.33 -1.07 -4.81
N ILE A 88 -6.83 0.07 -4.33
CA ILE A 88 -7.84 0.17 -3.27
C ILE A 88 -9.18 0.58 -3.91
N VAL A 89 -10.25 -0.04 -3.44
CA VAL A 89 -11.63 0.27 -3.89
C VAL A 89 -11.98 1.75 -3.63
N ASP A 90 -12.91 2.33 -4.40
CA ASP A 90 -13.49 3.65 -4.10
C ASP A 90 -14.70 3.57 -3.15
N LYS A 91 -15.22 2.36 -2.91
CA LYS A 91 -16.32 2.06 -1.98
C LYS A 91 -16.06 0.75 -1.24
N ASN A 92 -16.23 0.76 0.08
CA ASN A 92 -15.80 -0.37 0.89
C ASN A 92 -16.71 -1.61 0.82
N ASP A 93 -17.88 -1.52 0.18
CA ASP A 93 -18.81 -2.65 -0.05
C ASP A 93 -18.44 -3.52 -1.27
N ILE A 94 -17.41 -3.14 -2.03
CA ILE A 94 -16.90 -3.92 -3.17
C ILE A 94 -16.14 -5.16 -2.70
N ALA A 95 -16.23 -6.26 -3.44
CA ALA A 95 -15.47 -7.48 -3.17
C ALA A 95 -13.95 -7.22 -3.22
N LYS A 96 -13.21 -7.76 -2.26
CA LYS A 96 -11.78 -7.48 -2.11
C LYS A 96 -10.93 -8.60 -2.68
N SER A 97 -9.82 -8.25 -3.30
CA SER A 97 -8.83 -9.21 -3.80
C SER A 97 -7.94 -9.66 -2.64
N PRO A 98 -7.92 -10.97 -2.33
CA PRO A 98 -7.11 -11.49 -1.25
C PRO A 98 -5.64 -11.53 -1.62
N ILE A 99 -4.77 -11.27 -0.64
CA ILE A 99 -3.33 -11.42 -0.72
C ILE A 99 -2.86 -12.56 0.20
N ARG A 100 -1.78 -13.25 -0.17
CA ARG A 100 -1.11 -14.26 0.66
C ARG A 100 0.40 -14.15 0.51
N CYS A 101 1.14 -14.76 1.43
CA CYS A 101 2.57 -15.01 1.29
C CYS A 101 2.77 -16.50 0.99
N ASN A 102 3.64 -16.82 0.03
CA ASN A 102 3.96 -18.18 -0.39
C ASN A 102 5.45 -18.48 -0.24
N ASP A 103 5.80 -19.44 0.63
CA ASP A 103 7.19 -19.82 0.90
C ASP A 103 7.84 -20.48 -0.32
N ALA A 104 7.08 -21.24 -1.11
CA ALA A 104 7.63 -21.99 -2.25
C ALA A 104 8.16 -21.06 -3.36
N THR A 105 7.54 -19.90 -3.51
CA THR A 105 7.93 -18.86 -4.47
C THR A 105 8.62 -17.66 -3.82
N ASN A 106 8.67 -17.62 -2.49
CA ASN A 106 9.15 -16.49 -1.70
C ASN A 106 8.53 -15.15 -2.16
N SER A 107 7.21 -15.14 -2.36
CA SER A 107 6.48 -13.99 -2.89
C SER A 107 5.21 -13.68 -2.11
N PHE A 108 4.81 -12.42 -2.16
CA PHE A 108 3.42 -12.05 -1.93
C PHE A 108 2.64 -12.25 -3.23
N GLU A 109 1.45 -12.84 -3.13
CA GLU A 109 0.59 -13.15 -4.26
C GLU A 109 -0.82 -12.64 -4.00
N SER A 110 -1.49 -12.14 -5.03
CA SER A 110 -2.92 -11.81 -4.97
C SER A 110 -3.69 -12.71 -5.92
N TYR A 111 -4.93 -13.05 -5.55
CA TYR A 111 -5.85 -13.72 -6.45
C TYR A 111 -6.47 -12.66 -7.38
N VAL A 112 -6.10 -12.72 -8.66
CA VAL A 112 -6.39 -11.67 -9.64
C VAL A 112 -6.90 -12.26 -10.96
N PRO A 113 -7.68 -11.49 -11.74
CA PRO A 113 -8.07 -11.90 -13.08
C PRO A 113 -6.84 -12.20 -13.95
N SER A 114 -6.89 -13.31 -14.69
CA SER A 114 -5.82 -13.72 -15.60
C SER A 114 -6.34 -14.54 -16.79
N GLY A 115 -5.66 -14.41 -17.93
CA GLY A 115 -6.04 -15.08 -19.17
C GLY A 115 -7.37 -14.57 -19.72
N VAL A 116 -8.17 -15.45 -20.33
CA VAL A 116 -9.42 -15.06 -21.01
C VAL A 116 -10.58 -14.87 -20.03
N SER A 117 -10.69 -15.73 -19.00
CA SER A 117 -11.86 -15.77 -18.11
C SER A 117 -11.62 -16.51 -16.78
N GLY A 118 -10.44 -16.32 -16.18
CA GLY A 118 -10.11 -16.97 -14.90
C GLY A 118 -9.48 -16.01 -13.90
N ASP A 119 -9.24 -16.54 -12.71
CA ASP A 119 -8.48 -15.89 -11.66
C ASP A 119 -7.33 -16.82 -11.26
N GLU A 120 -6.17 -16.23 -10.97
CA GLU A 120 -4.98 -16.96 -10.55
C GLU A 120 -4.26 -16.21 -9.44
N TRP A 121 -3.52 -16.95 -8.62
CA TRP A 121 -2.54 -16.35 -7.72
C TRP A 121 -1.36 -15.86 -8.54
N LYS A 122 -1.17 -14.54 -8.58
CA LYS A 122 -0.02 -13.89 -9.25
C LYS A 122 0.80 -13.14 -8.22
N SER A 123 2.13 -13.21 -8.38
CA SER A 123 3.03 -12.39 -7.57
C SER A 123 2.71 -10.91 -7.72
N VAL A 124 2.63 -10.21 -6.59
CA VAL A 124 2.43 -8.77 -6.51
C VAL A 124 3.71 -8.14 -6.04
N ASN A 125 4.18 -7.16 -6.80
CA ASN A 125 5.44 -6.45 -6.62
C ASN A 125 5.22 -4.95 -6.87
N ILE A 126 6.27 -4.16 -6.77
CA ILE A 126 6.28 -2.78 -7.28
C ILE A 126 7.05 -2.70 -8.59
N SER A 127 6.72 -1.73 -9.44
CA SER A 127 7.57 -1.38 -10.59
C SER A 127 8.96 -0.92 -10.11
N ASP A 128 10.00 -1.23 -10.89
CA ASP A 128 11.39 -0.83 -10.64
C ASP A 128 11.69 0.66 -10.96
N TYR A 129 10.70 1.39 -11.50
CA TYR A 129 10.78 2.84 -11.73
C TYR A 129 10.38 3.63 -10.47
N ALA A 130 11.34 4.29 -9.83
CA ALA A 130 11.15 4.91 -8.51
C ALA A 130 9.98 5.93 -8.43
N TYR A 131 9.80 6.79 -9.44
CA TYR A 131 8.72 7.79 -9.46
C TYR A 131 7.36 7.22 -9.87
N SER A 132 7.29 5.94 -10.26
CA SER A 132 6.06 5.20 -10.61
C SER A 132 6.09 3.78 -10.03
N ALA A 133 6.61 3.63 -8.81
CA ALA A 133 6.73 2.35 -8.11
C ALA A 133 5.37 1.83 -7.60
N GLU A 134 4.45 1.59 -8.54
CA GLU A 134 3.07 1.19 -8.27
C GLU A 134 2.97 -0.29 -7.88
N LEU A 135 2.03 -0.62 -6.99
CA LEU A 135 1.76 -2.00 -6.56
C LEU A 135 0.97 -2.77 -7.63
N MET A 136 1.58 -3.78 -8.22
CA MET A 136 1.13 -4.40 -9.46
C MET A 136 1.39 -5.92 -9.50
N TRP A 137 0.66 -6.62 -10.37
CA TRP A 137 1.03 -7.96 -10.83
C TRP A 137 1.39 -7.95 -12.32
N GLY A 138 2.09 -9.00 -12.78
CA GLY A 138 2.40 -9.17 -14.20
C GLY A 138 3.53 -8.27 -14.71
N LEU A 139 4.42 -7.80 -13.83
CA LEU A 139 5.55 -6.92 -14.18
C LEU A 139 6.76 -7.65 -14.81
N GLY A 140 6.87 -8.97 -14.62
CA GLY A 140 8.02 -9.75 -15.10
C GLY A 140 9.33 -9.28 -14.48
N GLN A 141 10.37 -9.11 -15.31
CA GLN A 141 11.72 -8.74 -14.87
C GLN A 141 11.86 -7.29 -14.38
N TYR A 142 10.88 -6.42 -14.67
CA TYR A 142 10.88 -5.00 -14.28
C TYR A 142 10.11 -4.81 -12.96
N SER A 143 10.50 -5.57 -11.94
CA SER A 143 9.80 -5.56 -10.66
C SER A 143 10.73 -5.68 -9.47
N LEU A 144 10.37 -5.02 -8.38
CA LEU A 144 11.01 -5.18 -7.07
C LEU A 144 10.01 -5.83 -6.11
N PRO A 145 10.45 -6.79 -5.29
CA PRO A 145 9.58 -7.48 -4.35
C PRO A 145 9.09 -6.52 -3.26
N ILE A 146 7.83 -6.70 -2.86
CA ILE A 146 7.34 -6.17 -1.58
C ILE A 146 7.76 -7.09 -0.43
N GLN A 147 7.96 -6.51 0.75
CA GLN A 147 8.20 -7.24 2.00
C GLN A 147 7.22 -6.77 3.08
N ALA A 148 7.14 -7.58 4.14
CA ALA A 148 6.41 -7.25 5.36
C ALA A 148 7.30 -6.53 6.37
N TYR A 149 6.71 -5.57 7.08
CA TYR A 149 7.37 -4.74 8.07
C TYR A 149 6.51 -4.62 9.33
N ASN A 150 7.17 -4.61 10.48
CA ASN A 150 6.60 -4.07 11.72
C ASN A 150 6.86 -2.57 11.75
N HIS A 151 5.89 -1.79 12.19
CA HIS A 151 6.09 -0.37 12.47
C HIS A 151 6.47 -0.15 13.93
N TYR A 152 7.35 0.81 14.18
CA TYR A 152 7.68 1.30 15.51
C TYR A 152 7.53 2.81 15.53
N GLN A 153 6.84 3.34 16.54
CA GLN A 153 6.71 4.77 16.81
C GLN A 153 7.30 5.03 18.19
N ASP A 154 8.32 5.89 18.27
CA ASP A 154 9.04 6.18 19.52
C ASP A 154 9.52 4.93 20.27
N GLY A 155 9.92 3.90 19.51
CA GLY A 155 10.38 2.61 20.04
C GLY A 155 9.26 1.63 20.42
N VAL A 156 8.00 2.04 20.36
CA VAL A 156 6.83 1.18 20.62
C VAL A 156 6.37 0.54 19.32
N LYS A 157 6.27 -0.79 19.31
CA LYS A 157 5.72 -1.54 18.19
C LYS A 157 4.25 -1.14 17.98
N GLN A 158 3.89 -0.80 16.74
CA GLN A 158 2.53 -0.55 16.32
C GLN A 158 1.87 -1.87 15.91
N ASP A 159 0.56 -1.95 16.08
CA ASP A 159 -0.21 -3.12 15.72
C ASP A 159 -0.28 -3.30 14.19
N GLY A 160 -0.28 -4.56 13.77
CA GLY A 160 -0.38 -4.97 12.37
C GLY A 160 0.94 -5.20 11.64
N ILE A 161 0.81 -5.77 10.44
CA ILE A 161 1.88 -5.96 9.47
C ILE A 161 1.69 -5.00 8.30
N PHE A 162 2.75 -4.31 7.91
CA PHE A 162 2.72 -3.31 6.86
C PHE A 162 3.51 -3.77 5.64
N LEU A 163 3.03 -3.43 4.45
CA LEU A 163 3.72 -3.71 3.20
C LEU A 163 4.60 -2.54 2.78
N GLY A 164 5.73 -2.88 2.18
CA GLY A 164 6.71 -1.90 1.73
C GLY A 164 7.78 -2.53 0.85
N SER A 165 8.80 -1.76 0.50
CA SER A 165 10.02 -2.28 -0.10
C SER A 165 11.24 -1.49 0.33
N HIS A 166 12.41 -2.13 0.42
CA HIS A 166 13.69 -1.49 0.74
C HIS A 166 13.66 -0.57 1.99
N ASN A 167 13.07 -1.05 3.10
CA ASN A 167 12.87 -0.28 4.34
C ASN A 167 12.01 0.98 4.21
N VAL A 168 11.15 1.02 3.20
CA VAL A 168 10.14 2.06 3.01
C VAL A 168 8.77 1.42 3.04
N THR A 169 7.86 1.96 3.84
CA THR A 169 6.47 1.49 3.96
C THR A 169 5.45 2.58 3.71
N THR A 170 5.90 3.79 3.40
CA THR A 170 5.05 4.92 3.07
C THR A 170 4.62 4.84 1.60
N TRP A 171 3.32 4.96 1.36
CA TRP A 171 2.73 4.94 0.03
C TRP A 171 2.07 6.28 -0.27
N GLY A 172 2.17 6.68 -1.53
CA GLY A 172 1.31 7.64 -2.16
C GLY A 172 0.07 6.92 -2.65
N ILE A 173 -1.09 7.53 -2.45
CA ILE A 173 -2.37 6.98 -2.88
C ILE A 173 -3.15 8.02 -3.67
N GLN A 174 -3.56 7.67 -4.89
CA GLN A 174 -4.19 8.60 -5.84
C GLN A 174 -5.40 7.98 -6.52
N ILE A 175 -6.47 8.77 -6.65
CA ILE A 175 -7.70 8.32 -7.31
C ILE A 175 -7.49 8.28 -8.83
N ASN A 176 -7.99 7.21 -9.43
CA ASN A 176 -8.06 7.04 -10.87
C ASN A 176 -9.53 6.95 -11.31
N PRO A 177 -9.85 7.48 -12.51
CA PRO A 177 -11.16 7.28 -13.10
C PRO A 177 -11.37 5.80 -13.43
N GLY A 178 -12.63 5.39 -13.51
CA GLY A 178 -12.96 4.01 -13.86
C GLY A 178 -12.52 3.62 -15.27
N SER A 179 -12.15 2.34 -15.41
CA SER A 179 -11.70 1.74 -16.66
C SER A 179 -12.44 0.42 -16.89
N ALA A 180 -12.26 -0.19 -18.08
CA ALA A 180 -12.79 -1.54 -18.33
C ALA A 180 -12.26 -2.56 -17.30
N GLY A 181 -11.03 -2.36 -16.83
CA GLY A 181 -10.36 -3.18 -15.82
C GLY A 181 -10.92 -3.12 -14.42
N SER A 182 -11.67 -2.06 -14.11
CA SER A 182 -12.33 -1.84 -12.82
C SER A 182 -13.86 -1.90 -12.93
N ALA A 183 -14.38 -2.48 -14.03
CA ALA A 183 -15.80 -2.47 -14.36
C ALA A 183 -16.43 -1.06 -14.37
N GLY A 184 -15.66 -0.05 -14.76
CA GLY A 184 -16.08 1.36 -14.82
C GLY A 184 -16.09 2.09 -13.48
N ARG A 185 -15.61 1.46 -12.39
CA ARG A 185 -15.55 2.07 -11.05
C ARG A 185 -14.22 2.81 -10.86
N SER A 186 -14.25 3.93 -10.14
CA SER A 186 -13.00 4.55 -9.70
C SER A 186 -12.27 3.65 -8.71
N TYR A 187 -10.97 3.85 -8.62
CA TYR A 187 -10.09 3.09 -7.73
C TYR A 187 -8.90 3.95 -7.34
N TRP A 188 -8.20 3.57 -6.29
CA TRP A 188 -7.02 4.30 -5.83
C TRP A 188 -5.77 3.47 -6.03
N THR A 189 -4.79 3.98 -6.78
CA THR A 189 -3.51 3.30 -6.97
C THR A 189 -2.57 3.60 -5.82
N LEU A 190 -1.69 2.65 -5.52
CA LEU A 190 -0.68 2.73 -4.47
C LEU A 190 0.69 2.80 -5.11
N ARG A 191 1.50 3.80 -4.73
CA ARG A 191 2.87 3.99 -5.21
C ARG A 191 3.83 4.15 -4.04
N LEU A 192 4.92 3.40 -4.01
CA LEU A 192 5.85 3.46 -2.88
C LEU A 192 6.64 4.80 -2.89
N LEU A 193 6.64 5.52 -1.77
CA LEU A 193 7.35 6.81 -1.62
C LEU A 193 8.80 6.60 -1.18
N GLY A 194 9.57 5.86 -1.98
CA GLY A 194 10.97 5.54 -1.73
C GLY A 194 11.98 6.61 -2.18
N PRO A 195 13.29 6.33 -2.08
CA PRO A 195 14.32 7.18 -2.68
C PRO A 195 14.03 7.45 -4.17
N ASN A 196 14.20 8.69 -4.61
CA ASN A 196 13.93 9.13 -5.99
C ASN A 196 12.47 8.96 -6.46
N SER A 197 11.52 8.82 -5.54
CA SER A 197 10.08 8.76 -5.86
C SER A 197 9.41 10.14 -5.95
N ALA A 198 10.13 11.21 -5.64
CA ALA A 198 9.61 12.57 -5.73
C ALA A 198 9.15 12.88 -7.16
N ASP A 199 8.12 13.71 -7.27
CA ASP A 199 7.61 14.20 -8.53
C ASP A 199 8.74 14.87 -9.32
N PRO A 200 9.08 14.38 -10.53
CA PRO A 200 10.21 14.91 -11.30
C PRO A 200 9.99 16.36 -11.77
N SER A 201 8.73 16.82 -11.81
CA SER A 201 8.38 18.18 -12.23
C SER A 201 8.41 19.20 -11.07
N THR A 202 8.01 18.78 -9.86
CA THR A 202 7.90 19.68 -8.70
C THR A 202 8.93 19.45 -7.61
N GLY A 203 9.61 18.30 -7.61
CA GLY A 203 10.52 17.85 -6.55
C GLY A 203 9.82 17.48 -5.24
N ARG A 204 8.48 17.48 -5.19
CA ARG A 204 7.71 17.17 -3.99
C ARG A 204 7.57 15.65 -3.82
N PRO A 205 7.46 15.15 -2.58
CA PRO A 205 7.29 13.71 -2.34
C PRO A 205 5.97 13.15 -2.90
N LEU A 206 4.92 13.96 -2.93
CA LEU A 206 3.58 13.60 -3.43
C LEU A 206 3.30 14.32 -4.74
N TYR A 207 2.61 13.62 -5.65
CA TYR A 207 1.97 14.24 -6.81
C TYR A 207 0.77 15.08 -6.39
N ASP A 208 0.31 15.95 -7.29
CA ASP A 208 -0.93 16.69 -7.07
C ASP A 208 -2.12 15.73 -6.94
N GLY A 209 -2.94 15.94 -5.92
CA GLY A 209 -4.06 15.06 -5.56
C GLY A 209 -3.69 13.70 -4.95
N GLU A 210 -2.41 13.43 -4.69
CA GLU A 210 -1.97 12.21 -4.00
C GLU A 210 -1.96 12.40 -2.47
N PHE A 211 -2.43 11.41 -1.72
CA PHE A 211 -2.38 11.39 -0.26
C PHE A 211 -1.26 10.47 0.22
N ARG A 212 -0.87 10.60 1.49
CA ARG A 212 0.12 9.70 2.12
C ARG A 212 -0.60 8.65 2.95
N THR A 213 -0.19 7.39 2.87
CA THR A 213 -0.76 6.30 3.68
C THR A 213 0.30 5.25 4.03
N PHE A 214 -0.05 4.35 4.94
CA PHE A 214 0.54 3.02 5.03
C PHE A 214 -0.43 1.98 4.43
N VAL A 215 0.11 0.82 4.08
CA VAL A 215 -0.67 -0.33 3.57
C VAL A 215 -0.52 -1.46 4.58
N ARG A 216 -1.61 -1.82 5.26
CA ARG A 216 -1.63 -2.83 6.32
C ARG A 216 -2.30 -4.11 5.84
N VAL A 217 -1.77 -5.26 6.23
CA VAL A 217 -2.42 -6.56 6.06
C VAL A 217 -3.52 -6.70 7.12
N ASP A 218 -4.78 -6.75 6.71
CA ASP A 218 -5.94 -6.90 7.59
C ASP A 218 -6.20 -8.38 7.92
N GLY A 219 -6.51 -8.67 9.19
CA GLY A 219 -6.43 -10.02 9.76
C GLY A 219 -5.04 -10.38 10.31
N SER A 220 -4.20 -9.37 10.58
CA SER A 220 -2.94 -9.48 11.31
C SER A 220 -3.03 -9.07 12.78
#